data_AF-J3L8G6-F1
#
_entry.id   AF-J3L8G6-F1
#
_cell.length_a   1.000
_cell.length_b   1.000
_cell.length_c   1.000
_cell.angle_alpha   90.00
_cell.angle_beta   90.00
_cell.angle_gamma   90.00
#
_symmetry.space_group_name_H-M   'P 1'
#
loop_
_entity.id
_entity.type
_entity.pdbx_description
1 polymer ?
#
loop_
_entity_poly.entity_id
_entity_poly.type
_entity_poly.pdbx_seq_one_letter_code
_entity_poly.pdbx_strand_id
1 'polypeptide(L)'
;MTRSMMRRFSSTTSTIYTTLSSRLGRINATRRHHHHHLPAAAASRRTPCTAATASRPKSKARRLLLLLLIVPLVLLLAASLLFRAAMSSSSSSSPSDAAAAVAFEKPRTVVKKLMAESQPEGDGATVRRSIGRHELRNLDPFLMLDEFSVSKPAGFPDHPHRGFETVTYMLDGAFTHQDFAGHKGTIRTGDVQWMTAGRGIVHSEMPAGPGTSKGLQLWVNLSSRNKMIEPGYQEIQSKDIACTTSDGVTVRVIAGQSMGAQSPVCTRTPTMYLDFTVRPHAAA
;
A
#
# COMPACT_ATOMS: atom_id res chain seq x y z
N MET A 1 6.92 -60.70 3.63
CA MET A 1 6.61 -61.41 2.37
C MET A 1 5.19 -61.02 2.00
N THR A 2 4.83 -60.39 0.89
CA THR A 2 5.44 -60.23 -0.44
C THR A 2 4.80 -59.03 -1.13
N ARG A 3 5.57 -58.42 -2.02
CA ARG A 3 5.27 -57.31 -2.95
C ARG A 3 3.92 -57.44 -3.66
N SER A 4 3.08 -56.40 -3.64
CA SER A 4 2.32 -55.95 -4.81
C SER A 4 1.54 -54.66 -4.52
N MET A 5 2.14 -53.50 -4.77
CA MET A 5 1.40 -52.29 -5.15
C MET A 5 2.39 -51.18 -5.55
N MET A 6 2.83 -51.22 -6.81
CA MET A 6 3.52 -50.12 -7.44
C MET A 6 3.14 -50.13 -8.92
N ARG A 7 2.66 -48.96 -9.39
CA ARG A 7 2.40 -48.51 -10.78
C ARG A 7 0.94 -48.17 -11.06
N ARG A 8 0.61 -46.88 -10.88
CA ARG A 8 -0.15 -46.05 -11.83
C ARG A 8 -0.03 -44.59 -11.39
N PHE A 9 1.06 -43.97 -11.81
CA PHE A 9 1.20 -42.51 -11.89
C PHE A 9 1.75 -42.21 -13.28
N SER A 10 0.92 -41.67 -14.17
CA SER A 10 1.36 -40.81 -15.28
C SER A 10 0.16 -40.13 -15.95
N SER A 11 0.35 -38.83 -16.19
CA SER A 11 -0.30 -37.95 -17.16
C SER A 11 -1.81 -37.70 -17.05
N THR A 12 -2.14 -36.54 -16.47
CA THR A 12 -3.22 -35.69 -16.99
C THR A 12 -2.86 -34.24 -16.71
N THR A 13 -1.91 -33.73 -17.49
CA THR A 13 -1.56 -32.30 -17.50
C THR A 13 -2.58 -31.59 -18.37
N SER A 14 -3.20 -30.57 -17.80
CA SER A 14 -4.31 -29.77 -18.33
C SER A 14 -4.07 -29.23 -19.75
N THR A 15 -4.99 -29.56 -20.66
CA THR A 15 -5.09 -29.14 -22.07
C THR A 15 -5.24 -27.61 -22.27
N ILE A 16 -5.28 -26.82 -21.19
CA ILE A 16 -5.49 -25.37 -21.26
C ILE A 16 -4.18 -24.59 -21.54
N TYR A 17 -3.01 -25.17 -21.24
CA TYR A 17 -1.73 -24.47 -21.39
C TYR A 17 -1.16 -24.43 -22.83
N THR A 18 -1.62 -25.29 -23.74
CA THR A 18 -1.02 -25.38 -25.09
C THR A 18 -1.63 -24.39 -26.09
N THR A 19 -2.80 -23.81 -25.80
CA THR A 19 -3.55 -23.00 -26.77
C THR A 19 -3.33 -21.49 -26.64
N LEU A 20 -2.76 -21.00 -25.52
CA LEU A 20 -2.47 -19.57 -25.33
C LEU A 20 -1.04 -19.17 -25.77
N SER A 21 -0.07 -20.08 -25.70
CA SER A 21 1.32 -19.79 -26.08
C SER A 21 1.53 -19.70 -27.61
N SER A 22 0.67 -20.35 -28.41
CA SER A 22 0.76 -20.35 -29.88
C SER A 22 0.13 -19.11 -30.55
N ARG A 23 -0.64 -18.29 -29.82
CA ARG A 23 -1.28 -17.07 -30.35
C ARG A 23 -0.52 -15.77 -30.09
N LEU A 24 0.41 -15.74 -29.12
CA LEU A 24 1.24 -14.56 -28.85
C LEU A 24 2.56 -14.55 -29.65
N GLY A 25 3.02 -15.72 -30.11
CA GLY A 25 4.23 -15.83 -30.96
C GLY A 25 4.06 -15.41 -32.43
N ARG A 26 2.82 -15.21 -32.93
CA ARG A 26 2.56 -14.86 -34.34
C ARG A 26 2.37 -13.35 -34.60
N ILE A 27 2.33 -12.51 -33.56
CA ILE A 27 2.09 -11.07 -33.72
C ILE A 27 3.41 -10.27 -33.83
N ASN A 28 4.55 -10.86 -33.48
CA ASN A 28 5.86 -10.18 -33.53
C ASN A 28 6.74 -10.53 -34.75
N ALA A 29 6.23 -11.29 -35.73
CA ALA A 29 7.03 -11.78 -36.87
C ALA A 29 6.74 -11.10 -38.23
N THR A 30 5.96 -10.02 -38.28
CA THR A 30 5.57 -9.35 -39.55
C THR A 30 5.91 -7.86 -39.60
N ARG A 31 6.98 -7.42 -38.93
CA ARG A 31 7.46 -6.03 -39.05
C ARG A 31 8.97 -5.85 -39.10
N ARG A 32 9.65 -6.61 -39.95
CA ARG A 32 11.00 -6.29 -40.44
C ARG A 32 11.17 -6.90 -41.81
N HIS A 33 10.96 -6.10 -42.86
CA HIS A 33 11.68 -6.15 -44.13
C HIS A 33 11.08 -5.06 -45.01
N HIS A 34 11.78 -3.94 -45.11
CA HIS A 34 11.94 -3.15 -46.34
C HIS A 34 12.82 -1.96 -45.99
N HIS A 35 14.05 -1.97 -46.50
CA HIS A 35 14.69 -0.85 -47.20
C HIS A 35 16.19 -1.11 -47.29
N HIS A 36 16.67 -1.40 -48.50
CA HIS A 36 17.94 -0.86 -48.97
C HIS A 36 17.98 -0.77 -50.50
N HIS A 37 18.58 0.35 -50.92
CA HIS A 37 19.20 0.70 -52.20
C HIS A 37 18.41 1.49 -53.26
N LEU A 38 18.84 2.75 -53.46
CA LEU A 38 19.54 3.26 -54.66
C LEU A 38 20.17 4.67 -54.36
N PRO A 39 21.11 5.20 -55.19
CA PRO A 39 22.17 6.13 -54.74
C PRO A 39 22.17 7.57 -55.34
N ALA A 40 22.98 8.42 -54.69
CA ALA A 40 23.89 9.50 -55.16
C ALA A 40 23.43 10.87 -55.77
N ALA A 41 24.26 11.88 -55.44
CA ALA A 41 24.50 13.23 -56.03
C ALA A 41 23.55 14.38 -55.58
N ALA A 42 23.95 15.64 -55.30
CA ALA A 42 25.21 16.39 -55.37
C ALA A 42 25.16 17.68 -54.49
N ALA A 43 26.36 18.20 -54.18
CA ALA A 43 26.84 19.52 -53.73
C ALA A 43 25.89 20.72 -53.44
N SER A 44 26.21 21.52 -52.39
CA SER A 44 26.67 22.94 -52.53
C SER A 44 26.73 23.74 -51.20
N ARG A 45 27.93 24.25 -50.89
CA ARG A 45 28.33 25.58 -50.33
C ARG A 45 27.87 26.10 -48.94
N ARG A 46 28.89 26.24 -48.08
CA ARG A 46 29.41 27.44 -47.35
C ARG A 46 28.46 28.31 -46.51
N THR A 47 28.70 28.31 -45.19
CA THR A 47 28.38 29.37 -44.22
C THR A 47 29.48 30.44 -44.16
N PRO A 48 29.14 31.68 -43.75
CA PRO A 48 30.06 32.47 -42.95
C PRO A 48 29.42 33.08 -41.69
N CYS A 49 30.31 33.35 -40.75
CA CYS A 49 30.13 33.95 -39.43
C CYS A 49 30.23 35.48 -39.49
N THR A 50 29.50 36.22 -38.65
CA THR A 50 29.85 37.61 -38.25
C THR A 50 29.33 37.93 -36.84
N ALA A 51 30.21 38.54 -36.04
CA ALA A 51 29.97 39.13 -34.73
C ALA A 51 30.09 40.67 -34.79
N ALA A 52 29.38 41.39 -33.91
CA ALA A 52 29.59 42.79 -33.46
C ALA A 52 28.37 43.18 -32.58
N THR A 53 28.38 43.98 -31.51
CA THR A 53 29.35 44.90 -30.88
C THR A 53 28.80 45.34 -29.51
N ALA A 54 29.67 45.80 -28.61
CA ALA A 54 29.36 46.31 -27.27
C ALA A 54 29.11 47.84 -27.22
N SER A 55 28.33 48.32 -26.23
CA SER A 55 28.46 49.68 -25.66
C SER A 55 27.94 49.73 -24.20
N ARG A 56 28.53 50.58 -23.36
CA ARG A 56 28.39 50.68 -21.87
C ARG A 56 28.32 52.19 -21.48
N PRO A 57 28.20 52.61 -20.20
CA PRO A 57 27.00 52.69 -19.31
C PRO A 57 26.78 54.07 -18.65
N LYS A 58 25.55 54.47 -18.25
CA LYS A 58 25.34 55.53 -17.21
C LYS A 58 23.96 55.41 -16.51
N SER A 59 23.76 54.47 -15.57
CA SER A 59 22.59 54.53 -14.63
C SER A 59 22.63 53.54 -13.45
N LYS A 60 23.43 52.47 -13.49
CA LYS A 60 23.38 51.37 -12.50
C LYS A 60 24.02 51.68 -11.13
N ALA A 61 24.97 52.62 -11.06
CA ALA A 61 25.74 52.87 -9.83
C ALA A 61 24.91 53.48 -8.69
N ARG A 62 23.92 54.33 -9.00
CA ARG A 62 23.05 54.95 -7.97
C ARG A 62 22.03 53.98 -7.38
N ARG A 63 21.56 52.99 -8.14
CA ARG A 63 20.66 51.94 -7.63
C ARG A 63 21.37 50.97 -6.70
N LEU A 64 22.65 50.67 -6.95
CA LEU A 64 23.44 49.76 -6.12
C LEU A 64 23.74 50.34 -4.73
N LEU A 65 24.00 51.66 -4.66
CA LEU A 65 24.27 52.33 -3.38
C LEU A 65 23.03 52.43 -2.48
N LEU A 66 21.84 52.60 -3.07
CA LEU A 66 20.57 52.63 -2.33
C LEU A 66 20.21 51.24 -1.76
N LEU A 67 20.51 50.17 -2.51
CA LEU A 67 20.35 48.78 -2.05
C LEU A 67 21.30 48.43 -0.89
N LEU A 68 22.53 48.96 -0.89
CA LEU A 68 23.51 48.71 0.17
C LEU A 68 23.16 49.34 1.51
N LEU A 69 22.32 50.38 1.55
CA LEU A 69 21.88 51.03 2.79
C LEU A 69 20.53 50.52 3.30
N ILE A 70 19.60 50.16 2.39
CA ILE A 70 18.25 49.73 2.78
C ILE A 70 18.24 48.26 3.25
N VAL A 71 18.99 47.38 2.60
CA VAL A 71 19.02 45.94 2.95
C VAL A 71 19.50 45.68 4.38
N PRO A 72 20.63 46.26 4.87
CA PRO A 72 21.04 46.04 6.26
C PRO A 72 20.07 46.66 7.27
N LEU A 73 19.42 47.79 6.96
CA LEU A 73 18.44 48.42 7.84
C LEU A 73 17.16 47.56 7.97
N VAL A 74 16.69 46.98 6.87
CA VAL A 74 15.54 46.05 6.88
C VAL A 74 15.89 44.75 7.61
N LEU A 75 17.11 44.23 7.46
CA LEU A 75 17.57 43.05 8.20
C LEU A 75 17.68 43.30 9.72
N LEU A 76 18.16 44.48 10.13
CA LEU A 76 18.22 44.89 11.54
C LEU A 76 16.83 45.04 12.16
N LEU A 77 15.88 45.65 11.43
CA LEU A 77 14.49 45.73 11.88
C LEU A 77 13.83 44.35 11.97
N ALA A 78 14.01 43.49 10.96
CA ALA A 78 13.50 42.12 10.99
C ALA A 78 14.09 41.29 12.14
N ALA A 79 15.38 41.42 12.42
CA ALA A 79 16.03 40.76 13.56
C ALA A 79 15.47 41.26 14.89
N SER A 80 15.20 42.56 15.04
CA SER A 80 14.59 43.11 16.26
C SER A 80 13.15 42.66 16.50
N LEU A 81 12.37 42.47 15.42
CA LEU A 81 11.01 41.92 15.47
C LEU A 81 11.01 40.43 15.81
N LEU A 82 11.95 39.66 15.26
CA LEU A 82 12.13 38.24 15.59
C LEU A 82 12.64 38.03 17.02
N PHE A 83 13.52 38.91 17.52
CA PHE A 83 14.03 38.85 18.89
C PHE A 83 12.94 39.18 19.93
N ARG A 84 12.03 40.11 19.61
CA ARG A 84 10.84 40.40 20.43
C ARG A 84 9.82 39.25 20.43
N ALA A 85 9.65 38.55 19.31
CA ALA A 85 8.79 37.37 19.24
C ALA A 85 9.34 36.20 20.07
N ALA A 86 10.66 36.00 20.10
CA ALA A 86 11.30 34.94 20.89
C ALA A 86 11.30 35.19 22.41
N MET A 87 11.26 36.46 22.86
CA MET A 87 11.19 36.82 24.28
C MET A 87 9.75 36.87 24.84
N SER A 88 8.72 36.84 23.98
CA SER A 88 7.31 36.86 24.42
C SER A 88 6.72 35.46 24.63
N SER A 89 7.48 34.40 24.44
CA SER A 89 7.02 33.00 24.55
C SER A 89 7.69 32.22 25.68
N SER A 90 7.97 32.88 26.81
CA SER A 90 8.33 32.20 28.05
C SER A 90 7.17 32.25 29.05
N SER A 91 6.09 31.52 28.75
CA SER A 91 5.12 31.12 29.76
C SER A 91 5.61 29.83 30.39
N SER A 92 6.05 29.92 31.64
CA SER A 92 6.36 28.77 32.50
C SER A 92 5.10 27.91 32.69
N SER A 93 5.07 26.71 32.13
CA SER A 93 4.08 25.69 32.46
C SER A 93 4.79 24.40 32.86
N SER A 94 4.63 24.03 34.12
CA SER A 94 4.89 22.69 34.67
C SER A 94 3.91 22.49 35.83
N PRO A 95 3.51 21.25 36.18
CA PRO A 95 3.42 20.02 35.41
C PRO A 95 2.07 19.31 35.67
N SER A 96 1.08 19.35 34.78
CA SER A 96 -0.14 18.53 34.98
C SER A 96 -1.03 18.31 33.76
N ASP A 97 -0.53 18.44 32.54
CA ASP A 97 -1.29 17.93 31.38
C ASP A 97 -1.04 16.41 31.27
N ALA A 98 -1.46 15.68 32.30
CA ALA A 98 -1.95 14.33 32.09
C ALA A 98 -3.05 14.51 31.04
N ALA A 99 -2.78 14.03 29.82
CA ALA A 99 -3.68 14.13 28.69
C ALA A 99 -5.08 13.67 29.14
N ALA A 100 -5.92 14.64 29.49
CA ALA A 100 -7.29 14.36 29.86
C ALA A 100 -7.90 13.71 28.62
N ALA A 101 -8.25 12.42 28.74
CA ALA A 101 -8.96 11.70 27.71
C ALA A 101 -10.11 12.61 27.28
N VAL A 102 -10.06 13.07 26.03
CA VAL A 102 -11.12 13.92 25.49
C VAL A 102 -12.35 13.04 25.49
N ALA A 103 -13.21 13.22 26.50
CA ALA A 103 -14.44 12.47 26.61
C ALA A 103 -15.24 12.74 25.34
N PHE A 104 -15.52 11.70 24.57
CA PHE A 104 -16.34 11.83 23.38
C PHE A 104 -17.73 12.29 23.81
N GLU A 105 -18.07 13.56 23.57
CA GLU A 105 -19.36 14.14 23.98
C GLU A 105 -20.56 13.35 23.44
N LYS A 106 -20.38 12.64 22.31
CA LYS A 106 -21.37 11.75 21.70
C LYS A 106 -20.70 10.50 21.13
N PRO A 107 -20.65 9.37 21.86
CA PRO A 107 -20.06 8.14 21.33
C PRO A 107 -20.87 7.59 20.15
N ARG A 108 -20.19 6.91 19.22
CA ARG A 108 -20.87 6.20 18.12
C ARG A 108 -21.63 5.00 18.68
N THR A 109 -22.87 4.81 18.25
CA THR A 109 -23.71 3.66 18.65
C THR A 109 -23.63 2.53 17.62
N VAL A 110 -23.81 1.29 18.10
CA VAL A 110 -23.90 0.12 17.22
C VAL A 110 -25.27 0.10 16.55
N VAL A 111 -25.31 0.36 15.24
CA VAL A 111 -26.57 0.40 14.46
C VAL A 111 -27.01 -0.98 13.95
N LYS A 112 -26.08 -1.91 13.76
CA LYS A 112 -26.35 -3.26 13.26
C LYS A 112 -25.32 -4.25 13.79
N LYS A 113 -25.78 -5.43 14.19
CA LYS A 113 -24.94 -6.58 14.56
C LYS A 113 -25.17 -7.70 13.56
N LEU A 114 -24.08 -8.30 13.10
CA LEU A 114 -24.12 -9.41 12.15
C LEU A 114 -23.18 -10.49 12.65
N MET A 115 -23.66 -11.73 12.67
CA MET A 115 -22.80 -12.87 12.94
C MET A 115 -22.06 -13.24 11.66
N ALA A 116 -20.73 -13.40 11.74
CA ALA A 116 -19.97 -13.92 10.61
C ALA A 116 -20.29 -15.40 10.42
N GLU A 117 -20.64 -15.81 9.19
CA GLU A 117 -20.99 -17.20 8.88
C GLU A 117 -19.86 -17.91 8.17
N SER A 118 -19.73 -19.20 8.51
CA SER A 118 -18.73 -20.09 7.92
C SER A 118 -19.14 -20.46 6.50
N GLN A 119 -18.19 -20.37 5.56
CA GLN A 119 -18.37 -20.80 4.18
C GLN A 119 -17.07 -21.35 3.58
N PRO A 120 -17.15 -22.28 2.62
CA PRO A 120 -15.97 -22.75 1.90
C PRO A 120 -15.49 -21.69 0.91
N GLU A 121 -14.17 -21.57 0.77
CA GLU A 121 -13.49 -20.72 -0.21
C GLU A 121 -12.21 -21.40 -0.69
N GLY A 122 -11.63 -20.91 -1.79
CA GLY A 122 -10.37 -21.45 -2.32
C GLY A 122 -10.42 -22.95 -2.60
N ASP A 123 -9.35 -23.65 -2.24
CA ASP A 123 -9.26 -25.12 -2.28
C ASP A 123 -9.25 -25.67 -0.86
N GLY A 124 -10.42 -26.14 -0.41
CA GLY A 124 -10.60 -26.73 0.92
C GLY A 124 -10.50 -25.76 2.11
N ALA A 125 -10.39 -24.45 1.87
CA ALA A 125 -10.30 -23.45 2.92
C ALA A 125 -11.69 -23.11 3.48
N THR A 126 -11.74 -22.73 4.75
CA THR A 126 -12.96 -22.24 5.40
C THR A 126 -12.70 -20.84 5.95
N VAL A 127 -13.64 -19.95 5.67
CA VAL A 127 -13.64 -18.57 6.17
C VAL A 127 -14.96 -18.27 6.88
N ARG A 128 -14.92 -17.32 7.81
CA ARG A 128 -16.11 -16.71 8.40
C ARG A 128 -16.28 -15.31 7.81
N ARG A 129 -17.27 -15.16 6.93
CA ARG A 129 -17.51 -13.89 6.21
C ARG A 129 -18.48 -12.99 6.97
N SER A 130 -18.14 -11.71 7.06
CA SER A 130 -19.01 -10.66 7.62
C SER A 130 -19.49 -9.70 6.52
N ILE A 131 -18.67 -8.73 6.12
CA ILE A 131 -18.90 -7.88 4.94
C ILE A 131 -18.77 -8.74 3.69
N GLY A 132 -19.65 -8.54 2.70
CA GLY A 132 -19.70 -9.33 1.46
C GLY A 132 -20.85 -10.34 1.42
N ARG A 133 -21.58 -10.51 2.53
CA ARG A 133 -22.75 -11.38 2.62
C ARG A 133 -24.03 -10.72 2.13
N HIS A 134 -25.11 -11.46 1.94
CA HIS A 134 -26.41 -10.88 1.54
C HIS A 134 -26.86 -9.76 2.49
N GLU A 135 -26.68 -9.94 3.79
CA GLU A 135 -27.11 -9.02 4.84
C GLU A 135 -26.28 -7.73 4.90
N LEU A 136 -25.07 -7.75 4.32
CA LEU A 136 -24.16 -6.60 4.21
C LEU A 136 -23.25 -6.79 2.99
N ARG A 137 -23.84 -6.63 1.80
CA ARG A 137 -23.18 -6.93 0.51
C ARG A 137 -21.88 -6.17 0.31
N ASN A 138 -21.84 -4.94 0.81
CA ASN A 138 -20.66 -4.12 0.97
C ASN A 138 -20.92 -3.09 2.07
N LEU A 139 -19.86 -2.49 2.56
CA LEU A 139 -19.89 -1.35 3.46
C LEU A 139 -18.86 -0.34 2.94
N ASP A 140 -19.20 0.35 1.85
CA ASP A 140 -18.29 1.25 1.11
C ASP A 140 -17.44 2.11 2.07
N PRO A 141 -16.09 2.04 2.00
CA PRO A 141 -15.27 1.44 0.95
C PRO A 141 -14.92 -0.06 1.08
N PHE A 142 -15.44 -0.75 2.09
CA PHE A 142 -15.10 -2.15 2.35
C PHE A 142 -15.99 -3.10 1.53
N LEU A 143 -15.36 -3.99 0.78
CA LEU A 143 -16.04 -4.94 -0.11
C LEU A 143 -16.28 -6.29 0.56
N MET A 144 -15.34 -6.72 1.39
CA MET A 144 -15.34 -8.04 2.02
C MET A 144 -14.51 -8.01 3.30
N LEU A 145 -14.92 -8.76 4.32
CA LEU A 145 -14.10 -9.04 5.50
C LEU A 145 -14.30 -10.49 5.94
N ASP A 146 -13.23 -11.26 5.81
CA ASP A 146 -13.17 -12.67 6.20
C ASP A 146 -12.21 -12.88 7.38
N GLU A 147 -12.63 -13.68 8.34
CA GLU A 147 -11.73 -14.36 9.28
C GLU A 147 -11.44 -15.77 8.71
N PHE A 148 -10.20 -16.06 8.37
CA PHE A 148 -9.82 -17.38 7.85
C PHE A 148 -9.13 -18.23 8.92
N SER A 149 -9.32 -19.55 8.81
CA SER A 149 -8.66 -20.54 9.66
C SER A 149 -8.35 -21.77 8.81
N VAL A 150 -7.13 -21.85 8.29
CA VAL A 150 -6.76 -22.76 7.20
C VAL A 150 -5.51 -23.56 7.55
N SER A 151 -5.52 -24.86 7.25
CA SER A 151 -4.39 -25.77 7.43
C SER A 151 -4.06 -26.48 6.11
N LYS A 152 -2.80 -26.90 5.92
CA LYS A 152 -2.41 -27.66 4.72
C LYS A 152 -3.23 -28.97 4.61
N PRO A 153 -3.56 -29.43 3.39
CA PRO A 153 -3.17 -28.86 2.09
C PRO A 153 -4.08 -27.72 1.59
N ALA A 154 -5.10 -27.33 2.35
CA ALA A 154 -6.03 -26.28 1.94
C ALA A 154 -5.36 -24.90 1.83
N GLY A 155 -5.97 -24.01 1.04
CA GLY A 155 -5.49 -22.64 0.83
C GLY A 155 -6.23 -21.93 -0.28
N PHE A 156 -5.64 -20.85 -0.78
CA PHE A 156 -6.16 -20.09 -1.91
C PHE A 156 -5.16 -20.22 -3.06
N PRO A 157 -5.31 -21.22 -3.95
CA PRO A 157 -4.43 -21.38 -5.10
C PRO A 157 -4.57 -20.21 -6.09
N ASP A 158 -3.84 -20.23 -7.20
CA ASP A 158 -3.82 -19.15 -8.20
C ASP A 158 -5.22 -18.59 -8.51
N HIS A 159 -5.43 -17.32 -8.14
CA HIS A 159 -6.69 -16.61 -8.34
C HIS A 159 -6.46 -15.12 -8.67
N PRO A 160 -7.35 -14.48 -9.46
CA PRO A 160 -7.18 -13.10 -9.89
C PRO A 160 -7.85 -12.08 -8.95
N HIS A 161 -7.28 -10.88 -8.88
CA HIS A 161 -7.91 -9.68 -8.31
C HIS A 161 -7.77 -8.47 -9.25
N ARG A 162 -8.72 -7.52 -9.22
CA ARG A 162 -8.65 -6.27 -10.00
C ARG A 162 -9.51 -5.17 -9.39
N GLY A 163 -8.98 -3.95 -9.36
CA GLY A 163 -9.73 -2.73 -9.07
C GLY A 163 -9.99 -2.44 -7.59
N PHE A 164 -9.34 -3.16 -6.68
CA PHE A 164 -9.38 -2.96 -5.23
C PHE A 164 -8.04 -3.37 -4.60
N GLU A 165 -7.95 -3.26 -3.27
CA GLU A 165 -6.80 -3.70 -2.48
C GLU A 165 -7.23 -4.86 -1.57
N THR A 166 -6.34 -5.82 -1.32
CA THR A 166 -6.51 -6.84 -0.28
C THR A 166 -5.54 -6.55 0.85
N VAL A 167 -6.04 -6.66 2.08
CA VAL A 167 -5.24 -6.47 3.30
C VAL A 167 -5.31 -7.75 4.10
N THR A 168 -4.18 -8.45 4.19
CA THR A 168 -4.03 -9.69 4.94
C THR A 168 -3.33 -9.37 6.26
N TYR A 169 -3.98 -9.63 7.38
CA TYR A 169 -3.42 -9.48 8.72
C TYR A 169 -3.41 -10.83 9.44
N MET A 170 -2.22 -11.32 9.78
CA MET A 170 -2.05 -12.64 10.39
C MET A 170 -2.23 -12.59 11.91
N LEU A 171 -3.16 -13.38 12.43
CA LEU A 171 -3.40 -13.51 13.87
C LEU A 171 -2.60 -14.65 14.50
N ASP A 172 -2.42 -15.76 13.77
CA ASP A 172 -1.63 -16.91 14.20
C ASP A 172 -1.13 -17.73 12.99
N GLY A 173 0.01 -18.39 13.13
CA GLY A 173 0.65 -19.13 12.05
C GLY A 173 1.29 -18.24 10.97
N ALA A 174 1.28 -18.68 9.73
CA ALA A 174 1.90 -17.95 8.63
C ALA A 174 1.35 -18.38 7.27
N PHE A 175 1.32 -17.45 6.31
CA PHE A 175 0.94 -17.67 4.93
C PHE A 175 2.08 -17.33 3.99
N THR A 176 2.37 -18.18 3.02
CA THR A 176 3.21 -17.86 1.86
C THR A 176 2.34 -17.36 0.73
N HIS A 177 2.76 -16.27 0.08
CA HIS A 177 2.13 -15.77 -1.13
C HIS A 177 3.11 -15.80 -2.30
N GLN A 178 2.57 -15.96 -3.50
CA GLN A 178 3.34 -15.87 -4.74
C GLN A 178 2.45 -15.31 -5.87
N ASP A 179 2.95 -14.34 -6.62
CA ASP A 179 2.28 -13.77 -7.79
C ASP A 179 2.85 -14.26 -9.13
N PHE A 180 2.10 -13.99 -10.20
CA PHE A 180 2.49 -14.28 -11.59
C PHE A 180 3.71 -13.51 -12.11
N ALA A 181 4.15 -12.46 -11.42
CA ALA A 181 5.33 -11.66 -11.75
C ALA A 181 6.59 -12.14 -11.01
N GLY A 182 6.45 -13.15 -10.15
CA GLY A 182 7.52 -13.78 -9.39
C GLY A 182 7.75 -13.17 -8.00
N HIS A 183 6.95 -12.20 -7.56
CA HIS A 183 6.99 -11.73 -6.18
C HIS A 183 6.48 -12.84 -5.26
N LYS A 184 7.19 -13.04 -4.14
CA LYS A 184 6.83 -14.03 -3.14
C LYS A 184 7.33 -13.61 -1.78
N GLY A 185 6.63 -14.05 -0.75
CA GLY A 185 6.97 -13.72 0.64
C GLY A 185 6.23 -14.61 1.61
N THR A 186 6.41 -14.34 2.90
CA THR A 186 5.73 -15.05 3.98
C THR A 186 5.26 -14.05 5.02
N ILE A 187 3.95 -13.98 5.19
CA ILE A 187 3.25 -13.15 6.17
C ILE A 187 3.13 -13.99 7.43
N ARG A 188 3.82 -13.62 8.51
CA ARG A 188 3.83 -14.34 9.79
C ARG A 188 2.87 -13.68 10.79
N THR A 189 2.65 -14.34 11.93
CA THR A 189 1.88 -13.78 13.05
C THR A 189 2.21 -12.31 13.33
N GLY A 190 1.18 -11.47 13.27
CA GLY A 190 1.25 -10.03 13.47
C GLY A 190 1.73 -9.22 12.27
N ASP A 191 2.20 -9.84 11.20
CA ASP A 191 2.56 -9.15 9.96
C ASP A 191 1.31 -8.73 9.18
N VAL A 192 1.47 -7.70 8.36
CA VAL A 192 0.45 -7.19 7.43
C VAL A 192 0.99 -7.20 6.01
N GLN A 193 0.18 -7.68 5.08
CA GLN A 193 0.35 -7.41 3.65
C GLN A 193 -0.79 -6.54 3.16
N TRP A 194 -0.47 -5.37 2.60
CA TRP A 194 -1.41 -4.50 1.91
C TRP A 194 -1.11 -4.56 0.41
N MET A 195 -1.86 -5.38 -0.31
CA MET A 195 -1.72 -5.58 -1.75
C MET A 195 -2.69 -4.69 -2.51
N THR A 196 -2.18 -3.78 -3.32
CA THR A 196 -2.94 -3.04 -4.32
C THR A 196 -3.04 -3.90 -5.59
N ALA A 197 -4.21 -4.44 -5.91
CA ALA A 197 -4.38 -5.25 -7.13
C ALA A 197 -4.39 -4.40 -8.41
N GLY A 198 -4.91 -3.17 -8.32
CA GLY A 198 -4.91 -2.21 -9.43
C GLY A 198 -5.50 -2.82 -10.71
N ARG A 199 -4.79 -2.69 -11.85
CA ARG A 199 -5.25 -3.20 -13.15
C ARG A 199 -5.37 -4.73 -13.22
N GLY A 200 -4.80 -5.47 -12.28
CA GLY A 200 -4.90 -6.93 -12.25
C GLY A 200 -3.66 -7.60 -11.66
N ILE A 201 -3.88 -8.59 -10.81
CA ILE A 201 -2.87 -9.51 -10.30
C ILE A 201 -3.44 -10.93 -10.26
N VAL A 202 -2.60 -11.93 -10.50
CA VAL A 202 -2.90 -13.34 -10.22
C VAL A 202 -1.90 -13.82 -9.19
N HIS A 203 -2.39 -14.38 -8.10
CA HIS A 203 -1.55 -14.82 -6.99
C HIS A 203 -2.14 -16.03 -6.26
N SER A 204 -1.32 -16.66 -5.41
CA SER A 204 -1.72 -17.70 -4.47
C SER A 204 -1.37 -17.28 -3.05
N GLU A 205 -2.16 -17.77 -2.09
CA GLU A 205 -2.03 -17.54 -0.65
C GLU A 205 -2.23 -18.88 0.07
N MET A 206 -1.13 -19.49 0.53
CA MET A 206 -1.13 -20.85 1.08
C MET A 206 -0.55 -20.85 2.50
N PRO A 207 -1.07 -21.68 3.45
CA PRO A 207 -0.42 -21.85 4.74
C PRO A 207 1.05 -22.24 4.59
N ALA A 208 1.94 -21.57 5.33
CA ALA A 208 3.40 -21.74 5.18
C ALA A 208 3.89 -23.05 5.84
N GLY A 209 3.32 -23.41 7.00
CA GLY A 209 3.76 -24.50 7.86
C GLY A 209 2.67 -25.53 8.18
N PRO A 210 2.97 -26.52 9.04
CA PRO A 210 1.97 -27.39 9.64
C PRO A 210 1.08 -26.61 10.63
N GLY A 211 -0.05 -27.19 11.00
CA GLY A 211 -1.02 -26.56 11.89
C GLY A 211 -1.99 -25.64 11.16
N THR A 212 -2.80 -24.92 11.94
CA THR A 212 -3.83 -24.01 11.44
C THR A 212 -3.32 -22.59 11.50
N SER A 213 -3.31 -21.92 10.35
CA SER A 213 -3.01 -20.50 10.24
C SER A 213 -4.30 -19.69 10.24
N LYS A 214 -4.32 -18.61 11.01
CA LYS A 214 -5.49 -17.75 11.21
C LYS A 214 -5.16 -16.31 10.89
N GLY A 215 -6.10 -15.63 10.28
CA GLY A 215 -5.92 -14.22 9.93
C GLY A 215 -7.21 -13.58 9.47
N LEU A 216 -7.09 -12.30 9.11
CA LEU A 216 -8.15 -11.48 8.57
C LEU A 216 -7.79 -11.07 7.14
N GLN A 217 -8.75 -11.17 6.22
CA GLN A 217 -8.65 -10.64 4.86
C GLN A 217 -9.70 -9.54 4.69
N LEU A 218 -9.26 -8.30 4.53
CA LEU A 218 -10.12 -7.14 4.24
C LEU A 218 -9.93 -6.71 2.79
N TRP A 219 -11.02 -6.49 2.06
CA TRP A 219 -10.96 -5.90 0.72
C TRP A 219 -11.39 -4.44 0.76
N VAL A 220 -10.52 -3.55 0.29
CA VAL A 220 -10.74 -2.10 0.27
C VAL A 220 -10.89 -1.62 -1.17
N ASN A 221 -12.04 -1.04 -1.48
CA ASN A 221 -12.35 -0.54 -2.81
C ASN A 221 -11.39 0.59 -3.20
N LEU A 222 -10.91 0.59 -4.44
CA LEU A 222 -10.19 1.73 -5.02
C LEU A 222 -11.16 2.68 -5.73
N SER A 223 -10.93 3.98 -5.60
CA SER A 223 -11.62 4.99 -6.42
C SER A 223 -11.43 4.72 -7.93
N SER A 224 -12.37 5.18 -8.76
CA SER A 224 -12.35 4.97 -10.22
C SER A 224 -10.98 5.28 -10.86
N ARG A 225 -10.39 6.44 -10.51
CA ARG A 225 -9.07 6.87 -11.00
C ARG A 225 -7.91 5.92 -10.63
N ASN A 226 -8.06 5.16 -9.54
CA ASN A 226 -7.03 4.27 -9.02
C ASN A 226 -7.25 2.80 -9.44
N LYS A 227 -8.39 2.43 -10.04
CA LYS A 227 -8.68 1.02 -10.35
C LYS A 227 -7.75 0.38 -11.38
N MET A 228 -7.02 1.18 -12.14
CA MET A 228 -6.18 0.71 -13.26
C MET A 228 -4.68 1.01 -13.07
N ILE A 229 -4.25 1.36 -11.86
CA ILE A 229 -2.83 1.57 -11.54
C ILE A 229 -2.05 0.25 -11.57
N GLU A 230 -0.73 0.36 -11.60
CA GLU A 230 0.20 -0.74 -11.36
C GLU A 230 -0.14 -1.49 -10.06
N PRO A 231 -0.18 -2.84 -10.06
CA PRO A 231 -0.24 -3.61 -8.84
C PRO A 231 0.99 -3.32 -7.96
N GLY A 232 0.84 -3.46 -6.64
CA GLY A 232 1.95 -3.25 -5.71
C GLY A 232 1.66 -3.76 -4.31
N TYR A 233 2.71 -3.85 -3.50
CA TYR A 233 2.67 -4.39 -2.15
C TYR A 233 3.23 -3.38 -1.15
N GLN A 234 2.64 -3.34 0.04
CA GLN A 234 3.28 -2.82 1.25
C GLN A 234 3.24 -3.95 2.28
N GLU A 235 4.41 -4.45 2.66
CA GLU A 235 4.57 -5.54 3.62
C GLU A 235 5.21 -5.00 4.88
N ILE A 236 4.53 -5.17 6.01
CA ILE A 236 4.91 -4.59 7.29
C ILE A 236 5.05 -5.74 8.27
N GLN A 237 6.26 -5.92 8.78
CA GLN A 237 6.50 -6.93 9.80
C GLN A 237 5.87 -6.48 11.12
N SER A 238 5.47 -7.42 11.95
CA SER A 238 4.85 -7.19 13.26
C SER A 238 5.62 -6.18 14.13
N LYS A 239 6.96 -6.20 14.06
CA LYS A 239 7.85 -5.28 14.79
C LYS A 239 7.83 -3.83 14.29
N ASP A 240 7.42 -3.63 13.04
CA ASP A 240 7.40 -2.33 12.35
C ASP A 240 5.99 -1.72 12.36
N ILE A 241 5.00 -2.44 12.91
CA ILE A 241 3.65 -1.91 13.14
C ILE A 241 3.67 -1.02 14.39
N ALA A 242 3.22 0.22 14.23
CA ALA A 242 3.12 1.16 15.34
C ALA A 242 2.18 0.61 16.43
N CYS A 243 2.67 0.52 17.66
CA CYS A 243 1.95 -0.05 18.80
C CYS A 243 2.06 0.88 20.01
N THR A 244 0.95 1.11 20.70
CA THR A 244 0.91 1.93 21.91
C THR A 244 -0.07 1.35 22.92
N THR A 245 0.19 1.61 24.20
CA THR A 245 -0.61 1.12 25.32
C THR A 245 -0.87 2.27 26.29
N SER A 246 -2.14 2.50 26.63
CA SER A 246 -2.56 3.40 27.72
C SER A 246 -3.73 2.79 28.45
N ASP A 247 -3.80 2.98 29.78
CA ASP A 247 -4.96 2.64 30.61
C ASP A 247 -5.49 1.21 30.46
N GLY A 248 -4.59 0.27 30.10
CA GLY A 248 -4.93 -1.14 29.86
C GLY A 248 -5.52 -1.47 28.50
N VAL A 249 -5.47 -0.53 27.56
CA VAL A 249 -5.79 -0.70 26.15
C VAL A 249 -4.50 -0.68 25.36
N THR A 250 -4.22 -1.74 24.62
CA THR A 250 -3.15 -1.81 23.63
C THR A 250 -3.74 -1.71 22.24
N VAL A 251 -3.19 -0.84 21.40
CA VAL A 251 -3.58 -0.71 19.99
C VAL A 251 -2.38 -0.92 19.09
N ARG A 252 -2.53 -1.83 18.12
CA ARG A 252 -1.65 -1.96 16.95
C ARG A 252 -2.30 -1.19 15.81
N VAL A 253 -1.61 -0.17 15.30
CA VAL A 253 -2.10 0.73 14.26
C VAL A 253 -1.69 0.18 12.89
N ILE A 254 -2.54 -0.67 12.31
CA ILE A 254 -2.32 -1.26 10.98
C ILE A 254 -2.39 -0.18 9.89
N ALA A 255 -3.41 0.69 9.95
CA ALA A 255 -3.54 1.85 9.07
C ALA A 255 -4.22 3.04 9.79
N GLY A 256 -3.85 4.26 9.41
CA GLY A 256 -4.31 5.49 10.05
C GLY A 256 -3.51 5.84 11.30
N GLN A 257 -4.17 6.42 12.29
CA GLN A 257 -3.56 6.87 13.55
C GLN A 257 -4.47 6.57 14.74
N SER A 258 -3.87 6.31 15.90
CA SER A 258 -4.57 6.15 17.16
C SER A 258 -3.62 6.41 18.34
N MET A 259 -4.10 7.05 19.40
CA MET A 259 -3.35 7.24 20.66
C MET A 259 -1.93 7.81 20.45
N GLY A 260 -1.79 8.77 19.52
CA GLY A 260 -0.50 9.38 19.15
C GLY A 260 0.42 8.54 18.25
N ALA A 261 0.06 7.29 17.97
CA ALA A 261 0.79 6.41 17.05
C ALA A 261 0.20 6.49 15.63
N GLN A 262 1.08 6.49 14.63
CA GLN A 262 0.75 6.62 13.20
C GLN A 262 1.30 5.42 12.44
N SER A 263 0.47 4.79 11.61
CA SER A 263 0.91 3.69 10.74
C SER A 263 1.81 4.20 9.60
N PRO A 264 2.85 3.44 9.20
CA PRO A 264 3.65 3.73 8.00
C PRO A 264 2.91 3.38 6.69
N VAL A 265 1.76 2.70 6.75
CA VAL A 265 1.01 2.26 5.57
C VAL A 265 0.41 3.45 4.84
N CYS A 266 0.72 3.56 3.54
CA CYS A 266 0.08 4.50 2.64
C CYS A 266 -1.26 3.93 2.15
N THR A 267 -2.37 4.59 2.52
CA THR A 267 -3.71 4.17 2.10
C THR A 267 -4.19 5.00 0.90
N ARG A 268 -4.52 4.33 -0.21
CA ARG A 268 -5.04 4.99 -1.43
C ARG A 268 -6.49 5.40 -1.29
N THR A 269 -7.25 4.57 -0.58
CA THR A 269 -8.57 4.89 -0.05
C THR A 269 -8.40 5.12 1.45
N PRO A 270 -8.64 6.35 1.97
CA PRO A 270 -8.40 6.66 3.38
C PRO A 270 -9.06 5.64 4.29
N THR A 271 -8.23 4.91 5.05
CA THR A 271 -8.67 3.76 5.86
C THR A 271 -8.00 3.82 7.22
N MET A 272 -8.79 3.55 8.26
CA MET A 272 -8.30 3.31 9.61
C MET A 272 -8.53 1.83 9.94
N TYR A 273 -7.45 1.14 10.30
CA TYR A 273 -7.48 -0.28 10.68
C TYR A 273 -6.64 -0.43 11.95
N LEU A 274 -7.31 -0.77 13.04
CA LEU A 274 -6.74 -0.88 14.38
C LEU A 274 -7.03 -2.28 14.93
N ASP A 275 -6.03 -2.90 15.54
CA ASP A 275 -6.19 -4.11 16.35
C ASP A 275 -6.04 -3.73 17.82
N PHE A 276 -7.12 -3.93 18.59
CA PHE A 276 -7.21 -3.56 20.00
C PHE A 276 -7.18 -4.80 20.89
N THR A 277 -6.34 -4.75 21.91
CA THR A 277 -6.40 -5.65 23.07
C THR A 277 -6.76 -4.84 24.31
N VAL A 278 -7.89 -5.16 24.93
CA VAL A 278 -8.42 -4.45 26.10
C VAL A 278 -8.35 -5.37 27.31
N ARG A 279 -7.62 -4.96 28.36
CA ARG A 279 -7.63 -5.67 29.64
C ARG A 279 -9.02 -5.59 30.28
N PRO A 280 -9.44 -6.59 31.07
CA PRO A 280 -10.67 -6.50 31.83
C PRO A 280 -10.74 -5.19 32.63
N HIS A 281 -11.89 -4.51 32.58
CA HIS A 281 -12.15 -3.22 33.24
C HIS A 281 -11.35 -2.00 32.74
N ALA A 282 -10.57 -2.12 31.67
CA ALA A 282 -9.99 -0.96 31.00
C ALA A 282 -11.08 -0.16 30.26
N ALA A 283 -11.00 1.17 30.34
CA ALA A 283 -11.80 2.07 29.52
C ALA A 283 -10.91 2.58 28.37
N ALA A 284 -11.41 2.50 27.13
CA ALA A 284 -10.75 2.98 25.93
C ALA A 284 -11.30 4.36 25.52
#